data_AF-A0A941J4G4-F1
#
_entry.id   AF-A0A941J4G4-F1
#
_cell.length_a   1.000
_cell.length_b   1.000
_cell.length_c   1.000
_cell.angle_alpha   90.00
_cell.angle_beta   90.00
_cell.angle_gamma   90.00
#
_symmetry.space_group_name_H-M   'P 1'
#
loop_
_entity.id
_entity.type
_entity.pdbx_description
1 polymer ?
#
loop_
_entity_poly.entity_id
_entity_poly.type
_entity_poly.pdbx_seq_one_letter_code
_entity_poly.pdbx_strand_id
1 'polypeptide(L)'
;MTFTKYGYEGTALSEIAKRVGIQKPSIYNHFKNKDDLFLCLFEEILEEHIHQVEQFVEEINTLSSEEKLKHILLDTCNYYKNHEDKATFLKRAMIFPPEHLKHILNESFLRSEESFSAILHAIFVEGIDKKKYAKGKSRT
;
A
#
# COMPACT_ATOMS: atom_id res chain seq x y z
N MET A 1 7.70 9.91 -10.81
CA MET A 1 6.55 10.80 -10.47
C MET A 1 7.05 12.22 -10.16
N THR A 2 6.24 13.29 -10.29
CA THR A 2 6.74 14.67 -10.01
C THR A 2 7.10 14.87 -8.53
N PHE A 3 6.26 14.37 -7.61
CA PHE A 3 6.53 14.41 -6.17
C PHE A 3 7.75 13.56 -5.76
N THR A 4 8.06 12.46 -6.45
CA THR A 4 9.25 11.65 -6.13
C THR A 4 10.53 12.41 -6.42
N LYS A 5 10.54 13.19 -7.51
CA LYS A 5 11.69 13.97 -7.95
C LYS A 5 11.91 15.25 -7.13
N TYR A 6 10.84 16.00 -6.82
CA TYR A 6 10.96 17.33 -6.23
C TYR A 6 10.40 17.46 -4.80
N GLY A 7 9.81 16.39 -4.27
CA GLY A 7 9.13 16.42 -2.97
C GLY A 7 7.83 17.22 -3.01
N TYR A 8 7.16 17.31 -1.86
CA TYR A 8 5.92 18.08 -1.72
C TYR A 8 6.15 19.58 -1.93
N GLU A 9 7.18 20.17 -1.30
CA GLU A 9 7.45 21.61 -1.40
C GLU A 9 7.90 22.06 -2.79
N GLY A 10 8.74 21.27 -3.45
CA GLY A 10 9.26 21.58 -4.79
C GLY A 10 8.28 21.32 -5.93
N THR A 11 7.05 20.88 -5.63
CA THR A 11 6.06 20.54 -6.64
C THR A 11 4.89 21.52 -6.60
N ALA A 12 4.54 22.09 -7.76
CA ALA A 12 3.34 22.90 -7.93
C ALA A 12 2.31 22.16 -8.80
N LEU A 13 1.03 22.27 -8.46
CA LEU A 13 -0.05 21.62 -9.20
C LEU A 13 -0.08 22.03 -10.68
N SER A 14 0.24 23.30 -10.97
CA SER A 14 0.35 23.79 -12.35
C SER A 14 1.51 23.15 -13.15
N GLU A 15 2.60 22.79 -12.49
CA GLU A 15 3.73 22.12 -13.15
C GLU A 15 3.40 20.65 -13.44
N ILE A 16 2.61 20.01 -12.58
CA ILE A 16 2.04 18.68 -12.85
C ILE A 16 1.14 18.75 -14.10
N ALA A 17 0.22 19.72 -14.16
CA ALA A 17 -0.67 19.89 -15.31
C ALA A 17 0.09 20.05 -16.63
N LYS A 18 1.08 20.94 -16.66
CA LYS A 18 1.96 21.14 -17.83
C LYS A 18 2.65 19.84 -18.24
N ARG A 19 3.15 19.07 -17.27
CA ARG A 19 3.93 17.86 -17.53
C ARG A 19 3.08 16.71 -18.08
N VAL A 20 1.81 16.62 -17.68
CA VAL A 20 0.87 15.61 -18.19
C VAL A 20 0.07 16.11 -19.41
N GLY A 21 0.37 17.32 -19.91
CA GLY A 21 -0.22 17.87 -21.13
C GLY A 21 -1.66 18.37 -21.00
N ILE A 22 -2.14 18.62 -19.77
CA ILE A 22 -3.49 19.13 -19.52
C ILE A 22 -3.46 20.63 -19.22
N GLN A 23 -4.61 21.29 -19.44
CA GLN A 23 -4.74 22.70 -19.11
C GLN A 23 -4.79 22.91 -17.59
N LYS A 24 -4.30 24.06 -17.13
CA LYS A 24 -4.33 24.42 -15.70
C LYS A 24 -5.74 24.31 -15.12
N PRO A 25 -6.82 24.87 -15.72
CA PRO A 25 -8.17 24.70 -15.16
C PRO A 25 -8.60 23.23 -15.00
N SER A 26 -8.18 22.33 -15.89
CA SER A 26 -8.53 20.91 -15.83
C SER A 26 -8.02 20.25 -14.55
N ILE A 27 -6.77 20.51 -14.13
CA ILE A 27 -6.26 19.89 -12.89
C ILE A 27 -6.96 20.44 -11.65
N TYR A 28 -7.33 21.73 -11.65
CA TYR A 28 -8.06 22.34 -10.53
C TYR A 28 -9.54 21.93 -10.47
N ASN A 29 -10.10 21.39 -11.56
CA ASN A 29 -11.41 20.75 -11.54
C ASN A 29 -11.39 19.39 -10.83
N HIS A 30 -10.24 18.69 -10.86
CA HIS A 30 -10.08 17.38 -10.20
C HIS A 30 -9.57 17.52 -8.77
N PHE A 31 -8.66 18.47 -8.52
CA PHE A 31 -8.02 18.64 -7.22
C PHE A 31 -8.13 20.08 -6.75
N LYS A 32 -8.66 20.28 -5.55
CA LYS A 32 -8.87 21.62 -4.99
C LYS A 32 -7.55 22.36 -4.79
N ASN A 33 -6.51 21.62 -4.39
CA ASN A 33 -5.18 22.15 -4.12
C ASN A 33 -4.13 21.03 -4.20
N LYS A 34 -2.89 21.37 -3.82
CA LYS A 34 -1.76 20.43 -3.81
C LYS A 34 -1.91 19.32 -2.76
N ASP A 35 -2.52 19.63 -1.61
CA ASP A 35 -2.76 18.64 -0.54
C ASP A 35 -3.68 17.55 -1.02
N ASP A 36 -4.78 17.93 -1.66
CA ASP A 36 -5.80 17.03 -2.18
C ASP A 36 -5.19 16.00 -3.15
N LEU A 37 -4.39 16.47 -4.12
CA LEU A 37 -3.67 15.57 -5.02
C LEU A 37 -2.63 14.70 -4.29
N PHE A 38 -1.91 15.26 -3.33
CA PHE A 38 -0.86 14.53 -2.62
C PHE A 38 -1.45 13.41 -1.75
N LEU A 39 -2.54 13.71 -1.04
CA LEU A 39 -3.26 12.74 -0.20
C LEU A 39 -3.96 11.69 -1.06
N CYS A 40 -4.65 12.09 -2.13
CA CYS A 40 -5.27 11.14 -3.06
C CYS A 40 -4.25 10.13 -3.61
N LEU A 41 -3.08 10.60 -4.03
CA LEU A 41 -2.01 9.74 -4.53
C LEU A 41 -1.42 8.85 -3.43
N PHE A 42 -1.33 9.35 -2.20
CA PHE A 42 -0.86 8.56 -1.07
C PHE A 42 -1.82 7.41 -0.73
N GLU A 43 -3.12 7.71 -0.66
CA GLU A 43 -4.15 6.70 -0.40
C GLU A 43 -4.23 5.68 -1.54
N GLU A 44 -4.22 6.12 -2.80
CA GLU A 44 -4.25 5.24 -3.97
C GLU A 44 -3.10 4.23 -3.95
N ILE A 45 -1.88 4.66 -3.64
CA ILE A 45 -0.71 3.76 -3.59
C ILE A 45 -0.82 2.74 -2.44
N LEU A 46 -1.38 3.12 -1.29
CA LEU A 46 -1.58 2.22 -0.16
C LEU A 46 -2.68 1.18 -0.45
N GLU A 47 -3.79 1.64 -1.01
CA GLU A 47 -4.94 0.79 -1.35
C GLU A 47 -4.61 -0.19 -2.48
N GLU A 48 -3.85 0.24 -3.49
CA GLU A 48 -3.43 -0.63 -4.60
C GLU A 48 -2.64 -1.85 -4.11
N HIS A 49 -1.72 -1.67 -3.15
CA HIS A 49 -0.94 -2.77 -2.61
C HIS A 49 -1.82 -3.75 -1.81
N ILE A 50 -2.76 -3.24 -1.00
CA ILE A 50 -3.71 -4.10 -0.26
C ILE A 50 -4.54 -4.90 -1.25
N HIS A 51 -5.11 -4.25 -2.26
CA HIS A 51 -5.96 -4.90 -3.23
C HIS A 51 -5.22 -5.99 -4.01
N GLN A 52 -3.96 -5.74 -4.39
CA GLN A 52 -3.10 -6.74 -5.03
C GLN A 52 -2.89 -7.96 -4.12
N VAL A 53 -2.63 -7.75 -2.84
CA VAL A 53 -2.45 -8.84 -1.87
C VAL A 53 -3.74 -9.62 -1.66
N GLU A 54 -4.89 -8.94 -1.53
CA GLU A 54 -6.20 -9.58 -1.40
C GLU A 54 -6.49 -10.49 -2.61
N GLN A 55 -6.35 -9.96 -3.82
CA GLN A 55 -6.53 -10.71 -5.06
C GLN A 55 -5.57 -11.90 -5.12
N PHE A 56 -4.31 -11.68 -4.79
CA PHE A 56 -3.31 -12.74 -4.84
C PHE A 56 -3.62 -13.85 -3.84
N VAL A 57 -4.08 -13.53 -2.63
CA VAL A 57 -4.52 -14.51 -1.63
C VAL A 57 -5.71 -15.34 -2.12
N GLU A 58 -6.66 -14.72 -2.83
CA GLU A 58 -7.77 -15.43 -3.45
C GLU A 58 -7.30 -16.40 -4.54
N GLU A 59 -6.32 -16.00 -5.37
CA GLU A 59 -5.74 -16.84 -6.42
C GLU A 59 -5.02 -18.08 -5.87
N ILE A 60 -4.31 -17.91 -4.75
CA ILE A 60 -3.53 -18.99 -4.12
C ILE A 60 -4.30 -19.70 -2.99
N ASN A 61 -5.63 -19.59 -2.96
CA ASN A 61 -6.44 -20.05 -1.83
C ASN A 61 -6.31 -21.56 -1.52
N THR A 62 -5.92 -22.37 -2.51
CA THR A 62 -5.71 -23.83 -2.38
C THR A 62 -4.36 -24.20 -1.77
N LEU A 63 -3.40 -23.27 -1.73
CA LEU A 63 -2.07 -23.53 -1.18
C LEU A 63 -2.12 -23.70 0.34
N SER A 64 -1.06 -24.31 0.90
CA SER A 64 -0.90 -24.34 2.35
C SER A 64 -0.64 -22.93 2.89
N SER A 65 -1.00 -22.69 4.16
CA SER A 65 -0.77 -21.38 4.80
C SER A 65 0.72 -20.96 4.79
N GLU A 66 1.65 -21.92 4.84
CA GLU A 66 3.08 -21.65 4.74
C GLU A 66 3.49 -21.14 3.35
N GLU A 67 2.97 -21.77 2.29
CA GLU A 67 3.18 -21.33 0.92
C GLU A 67 2.55 -19.96 0.68
N LYS A 68 1.32 -19.73 1.17
CA LYS A 68 0.65 -18.42 1.09
C LYS A 68 1.52 -17.31 1.70
N LEU A 69 2.02 -17.51 2.92
CA LEU A 69 2.90 -16.54 3.59
C LEU A 69 4.18 -16.27 2.81
N LYS A 70 4.83 -17.33 2.28
CA LYS A 70 6.03 -17.19 1.47
C LYS A 70 5.77 -16.39 0.20
N HIS A 71 4.66 -16.67 -0.48
CA HIS A 71 4.26 -15.98 -1.70
C HIS A 71 3.97 -14.50 -1.43
N ILE A 72 3.21 -14.17 -0.37
CA ILE A 72 2.94 -12.77 0.01
C ILE A 72 4.22 -12.02 0.34
N LEU A 73 5.12 -12.61 1.15
CA LEU A 73 6.41 -11.98 1.49
C LEU A 73 7.24 -11.66 0.25
N LEU A 74 7.33 -12.59 -0.69
CA LEU A 74 8.06 -12.39 -1.94
C LEU A 74 7.40 -11.35 -2.83
N ASP A 75 6.07 -11.36 -2.92
CA ASP A 75 5.32 -10.41 -3.72
C ASP A 75 5.44 -8.98 -3.18
N THR A 76 5.26 -8.78 -1.86
CA THR A 76 5.50 -7.49 -1.21
C THR A 76 6.94 -7.00 -1.46
N CYS A 77 7.94 -7.89 -1.38
CA CYS A 77 9.32 -7.52 -1.70
C CYS A 77 9.50 -7.10 -3.18
N ASN A 78 8.84 -7.79 -4.10
CA ASN A 78 8.89 -7.49 -5.53
C ASN A 78 8.14 -6.20 -5.88
N TYR A 79 6.99 -5.96 -5.26
CA TYR A 79 6.22 -4.73 -5.42
C TYR A 79 7.07 -3.50 -5.12
N TYR A 80 7.78 -3.50 -3.98
CA TYR A 80 8.66 -2.40 -3.59
C TYR A 80 9.94 -2.29 -4.43
N LYS A 81 10.41 -3.39 -5.03
CA LYS A 81 11.57 -3.36 -5.95
C LYS A 81 11.21 -2.84 -7.33
N ASN A 82 10.06 -3.24 -7.86
CA ASN A 82 9.65 -2.96 -9.24
C ASN A 82 8.98 -1.59 -9.39
N HIS A 83 8.42 -1.03 -8.31
CA HIS A 83 7.77 0.28 -8.31
C HIS A 83 8.61 1.32 -7.56
N GLU A 84 9.85 1.54 -8.03
CA GLU A 84 10.81 2.46 -7.40
C GLU A 84 10.20 3.84 -7.12
N ASP A 85 9.40 4.37 -8.06
CA ASP A 85 8.73 5.66 -7.91
C ASP A 85 7.70 5.66 -6.76
N LYS A 86 6.78 4.68 -6.70
CA LYS A 86 5.75 4.61 -5.65
C LYS A 86 6.36 4.38 -4.27
N ALA A 87 7.33 3.46 -4.19
CA ALA A 87 8.07 3.19 -2.97
C ALA A 87 8.84 4.43 -2.49
N THR A 88 9.46 5.18 -3.41
CA THR A 88 10.15 6.44 -3.09
C THR A 88 9.18 7.51 -2.60
N PHE A 89 7.99 7.60 -3.22
CA PHE A 89 6.95 8.53 -2.79
C PHE A 89 6.51 8.25 -1.35
N LEU A 90 6.11 7.01 -1.05
CA LEU A 90 5.69 6.61 0.30
C LEU A 90 6.78 6.84 1.34
N LYS A 91 8.03 6.43 1.04
CA LYS A 91 9.17 6.64 1.95
C LYS A 91 9.37 8.12 2.27
N ARG A 92 9.30 8.99 1.25
CA ARG A 92 9.41 10.44 1.48
C ARG A 92 8.24 11.00 2.28
N ALA A 93 7.02 10.59 1.94
CA ALA A 93 5.81 11.02 2.65
C ALA A 93 5.85 10.62 4.13
N MET A 94 6.45 9.47 4.48
CA MET A 94 6.55 9.01 5.86
C MET A 94 7.77 9.55 6.63
N ILE A 95 8.92 9.68 5.99
CA ILE A 95 10.17 10.14 6.65
C ILE A 95 10.22 11.67 6.74
N PHE A 96 9.74 12.36 5.70
CA PHE A 96 9.73 13.82 5.59
C PHE A 96 8.33 14.33 5.21
N PRO A 97 7.31 14.07 6.06
CA PRO A 97 5.95 14.54 5.79
C PRO A 97 5.88 16.07 5.81
N PRO A 98 5.00 16.68 4.99
CA PRO A 98 4.55 18.05 5.25
C PRO A 98 3.91 18.11 6.64
N GLU A 99 4.33 19.03 7.50
CA GLU A 99 3.91 19.05 8.91
C GLU A 99 2.39 19.12 9.08
N HIS A 100 1.69 19.87 8.23
CA HIS A 100 0.23 19.99 8.29
C HIS A 100 -0.52 18.74 7.82
N LEU A 101 0.14 17.83 7.09
CA LEU A 101 -0.46 16.58 6.61
C LEU A 101 -0.05 15.35 7.42
N LYS A 102 0.96 15.47 8.29
CA LYS A 102 1.57 14.36 9.02
C LYS A 102 0.55 13.48 9.74
N HIS A 103 -0.44 14.08 10.41
CA HIS A 103 -1.48 13.34 11.11
C HIS A 103 -2.30 12.46 10.15
N ILE A 104 -2.78 13.07 9.06
CA ILE A 104 -3.63 12.41 8.06
C ILE A 104 -2.86 11.27 7.39
N LEU A 105 -1.59 11.51 7.02
CA LEU A 105 -0.74 10.47 6.42
C LEU A 105 -0.54 9.28 7.35
N ASN A 106 -0.31 9.53 8.64
CA ASN A 106 -0.18 8.47 9.63
C ASN A 106 -1.48 7.68 9.81
N GLU A 107 -2.63 8.36 9.85
CA GLU A 107 -3.93 7.68 9.95
C GLU A 107 -4.20 6.80 8.73
N SER A 108 -4.00 7.31 7.51
CA SER A 108 -4.18 6.51 6.29
C SER A 108 -3.20 5.34 6.23
N PHE A 109 -1.97 5.53 6.71
CA PHE A 109 -0.98 4.46 6.80
C PHE A 109 -1.38 3.38 7.82
N LEU A 110 -1.80 3.78 9.03
CA LEU A 110 -2.24 2.84 10.07
C LEU A 110 -3.46 2.03 9.60
N ARG A 111 -4.43 2.67 8.95
CA ARG A 111 -5.58 1.98 8.34
C ARG A 111 -5.13 0.93 7.32
N SER A 112 -4.14 1.27 6.50
CA SER A 112 -3.59 0.32 5.51
C SER A 112 -2.83 -0.83 6.17
N GLU A 113 -2.08 -0.55 7.22
CA GLU A 113 -1.35 -1.57 8.01
C GLU A 113 -2.33 -2.53 8.70
N GLU A 114 -3.41 -2.02 9.29
CA GLU A 114 -4.47 -2.83 9.91
C GLU A 114 -5.10 -3.80 8.89
N SER A 115 -5.44 -3.31 7.69
CA SER A 115 -5.97 -4.16 6.62
C SER A 115 -4.99 -5.25 6.20
N PHE A 116 -3.72 -4.90 5.99
CA PHE A 116 -2.70 -5.89 5.63
C PHE A 116 -2.45 -6.91 6.75
N SER A 117 -2.42 -6.44 8.00
CA SER A 117 -2.28 -7.28 9.20
C SER A 117 -3.44 -8.27 9.33
N ALA A 118 -4.67 -7.84 9.03
CA ALA A 118 -5.85 -8.70 9.04
C ALA A 118 -5.72 -9.87 8.03
N ILE A 119 -5.20 -9.61 6.83
CA ILE A 119 -4.95 -10.65 5.81
C ILE A 119 -3.94 -11.68 6.33
N LEU A 120 -2.80 -11.21 6.86
CA LEU A 120 -1.78 -12.11 7.41
C LEU A 120 -2.31 -12.92 8.58
N HIS A 121 -3.05 -12.28 9.49
CA HIS A 121 -3.66 -12.92 10.64
C HIS A 121 -4.62 -14.05 10.22
N ALA A 122 -5.46 -13.84 9.20
CA ALA A 122 -6.36 -14.86 8.67
C ALA A 122 -5.58 -16.11 8.19
N ILE A 123 -4.47 -15.91 7.49
CA ILE A 123 -3.61 -17.01 6.99
C ILE A 123 -2.92 -17.74 8.16
N PHE A 124 -2.46 -17.01 9.18
CA PHE A 124 -1.87 -17.62 10.37
C PHE A 124 -2.88 -18.48 11.13
N VAL A 125 -4.10 -18.00 11.32
CA VAL A 125 -5.18 -18.76 11.97
C VAL A 125 -5.51 -20.03 11.17
N GLU A 126 -5.63 -19.93 9.84
CA GLU A 126 -5.81 -21.10 8.97
C GLU A 126 -4.71 -22.15 9.20
N GLY A 127 -3.45 -21.72 9.31
CA GLY A 127 -2.31 -22.60 9.51
C GLY A 127 -2.27 -23.26 10.90
N ILE A 128 -2.66 -22.53 11.94
CA ILE A 128 -2.73 -23.04 13.32
C ILE A 128 -3.84 -24.09 13.44
N ASP A 129 -5.03 -23.81 12.88
CA ASP A 129 -6.17 -24.72 12.97
C ASP A 129 -5.94 -26.01 12.18
N LYS A 130 -5.32 -25.92 10.99
CA LYS A 130 -4.90 -27.11 10.23
C LYS A 130 -3.84 -27.95 10.97
N LYS A 131 -2.96 -27.33 11.77
CA LYS A 131 -1.96 -28.04 12.60
C LYS A 131 -2.52 -28.58 13.94
N LYS A 132 -3.71 -28.17 14.38
CA LYS A 132 -4.36 -28.70 15.60
C LYS A 132 -4.99 -30.09 15.43
N TYR A 133 -5.33 -30.52 14.21
CA TYR A 133 -5.85 -31.87 13.97
C TYR A 133 -4.78 -32.98 13.94
N ALA A 134 -3.49 -32.64 14.11
CA ALA A 134 -2.40 -33.60 14.21
C ALA A 134 -2.05 -34.03 15.67
N LYS A 135 -2.81 -33.57 16.68
CA LYS A 135 -2.71 -34.06 18.07
C LYS A 135 -3.98 -34.78 18.49
N GLY A 136 -4.15 -35.98 17.97
CA GLY A 136 -5.32 -36.82 18.23
C GLY A 136 -5.08 -38.32 18.03
N LYS A 137 -3.92 -38.85 18.43
CA LYS A 137 -3.81 -40.28 18.78
C LYS A 137 -3.34 -40.39 20.23
N SER A 138 -4.33 -40.45 21.12
CA SER A 138 -4.18 -40.94 22.47
C SER A 138 -4.51 -42.43 22.47
N ARG A 139 -3.63 -43.21 23.12
CA ARG A 139 -3.83 -44.56 23.67
C ARG A 139 -4.11 -45.71 22.70
N THR A 140 -3.14 -46.61 22.57
CA THR A 140 -3.02 -47.81 23.43
C THR A 140 -1.57 -48.23 23.51
#